data_AF-A0A444JCN2-F1
#
_entry.id   AF-A0A444JCN2-F1
#
_cell.length_a   1.000
_cell.length_b   1.000
_cell.length_c   1.000
_cell.angle_alpha   90.00
_cell.angle_beta   90.00
_cell.angle_gamma   90.00
#
_symmetry.space_group_name_H-M   'P 1'
#
loop_
_entity.id
_entity.type
_entity.pdbx_description
1 polymer ?
#
loop_
_entity_poly.entity_id
_entity_poly.type
_entity_poly.pdbx_seq_one_letter_code
_entity_poly.pdbx_strand_id
1 'polypeptide(L)'
;MPSWISFLTDTIHTCNPSFAGDFRQWLWQPGMCFLDDRLWWGEQKKRIAPHEGIDLAWYTDQQGKEHWLAPGHMIPGLVVPAIFSGKVVQLHQDFLNWSVYIRHDRFCRDGAVLHTVYGHVQPKKKICIGQEVGGGEPVAVLAAYPRSTVPLHLHFTVAWVPKSIPSRQLNWQMLSENRQIILLDPLKTGEWSNCCRMP
;
A
#
# COMPACT_ATOMS: atom_id res chain seq x y z
N MET A 1 3.40 -8.25 18.28
CA MET A 1 3.26 -8.70 16.87
C MET A 1 3.76 -7.58 15.97
N PRO A 2 4.40 -7.86 14.83
CA PRO A 2 4.81 -6.82 13.87
C PRO A 2 3.59 -6.07 13.32
N SER A 3 3.80 -4.80 12.94
CA SER A 3 2.80 -3.99 12.22
C SER A 3 2.74 -4.38 10.74
N TRP A 4 1.71 -3.92 10.02
CA TRP A 4 1.61 -4.15 8.58
C TRP A 4 2.79 -3.54 7.82
N ILE A 5 3.21 -2.34 8.22
CA ILE A 5 4.39 -1.70 7.65
C ILE A 5 5.68 -2.49 7.92
N SER A 6 5.81 -3.15 9.07
CA SER A 6 6.97 -4.02 9.33
C SER A 6 7.02 -5.18 8.34
N PHE A 7 5.90 -5.89 8.17
CA PHE A 7 5.82 -6.98 7.19
C PHE A 7 6.08 -6.50 5.76
N LEU A 8 5.50 -5.37 5.37
CA LEU A 8 5.74 -4.79 4.05
C LEU A 8 7.21 -4.44 3.86
N THR A 9 7.84 -3.81 4.84
CA THR A 9 9.25 -3.39 4.78
C THR A 9 10.16 -4.60 4.65
N ASP A 10 9.97 -5.65 5.47
CA ASP A 10 10.75 -6.89 5.39
C ASP A 10 10.62 -7.57 4.02
N THR A 11 9.40 -7.56 3.48
CA THR A 11 9.12 -8.15 2.16
C THR A 11 9.78 -7.31 1.05
N ILE A 12 9.68 -5.98 1.11
CA ILE A 12 10.37 -5.06 0.19
C ILE A 12 11.88 -5.30 0.24
N HIS A 13 12.47 -5.42 1.44
CA HIS A 13 13.91 -5.67 1.60
C HIS A 13 14.37 -6.94 0.91
N THR A 14 13.57 -8.00 1.00
CA THR A 14 13.87 -9.29 0.33
C THR A 14 13.97 -9.14 -1.19
N CYS A 15 13.14 -8.28 -1.78
CA CYS A 15 13.15 -8.02 -3.23
C CYS A 15 14.12 -6.91 -3.66
N ASN A 16 14.65 -6.12 -2.72
CA ASN A 16 15.48 -4.95 -2.97
C ASN A 16 16.69 -4.93 -2.03
N PRO A 17 17.66 -5.87 -2.17
CA PRO A 17 18.75 -6.05 -1.21
C PRO A 17 19.66 -4.81 -1.08
N SER A 18 19.91 -4.09 -2.17
CA SER A 18 20.71 -2.85 -2.13
C SER A 18 20.03 -1.74 -1.31
N PHE A 19 18.69 -1.66 -1.37
CA PHE A 19 17.92 -0.75 -0.53
C PHE A 19 17.93 -1.23 0.93
N ALA A 20 17.75 -2.53 1.16
CA ALA A 20 17.71 -3.11 2.50
C ALA A 20 18.99 -2.89 3.32
N GLY A 21 20.16 -2.99 2.68
CA GLY A 21 21.45 -2.85 3.36
C GLY A 21 21.73 -1.45 3.91
N ASP A 22 21.14 -0.43 3.29
CA ASP A 22 21.32 0.97 3.69
C ASP A 22 20.13 1.50 4.49
N PHE A 23 18.93 0.92 4.34
CA PHE A 23 17.72 1.38 5.01
C PHE A 23 17.80 1.27 6.53
N ARG A 24 17.39 2.34 7.22
CA ARG A 24 17.19 2.35 8.68
C ARG A 24 15.71 2.46 9.07
N GLN A 25 14.99 3.44 8.54
CA GLN A 25 13.58 3.66 8.85
C GLN A 25 12.90 4.53 7.80
N TRP A 26 11.59 4.33 7.64
CA TRP A 26 10.72 5.27 6.95
C TRP A 26 10.59 6.55 7.77
N LEU A 27 10.46 7.67 7.09
CA LEU A 27 10.19 8.96 7.71
C LEU A 27 8.78 9.39 7.33
N TRP A 28 8.09 10.00 8.28
CA TRP A 28 6.69 10.38 8.16
C TRP A 28 6.54 11.89 8.23
N GLN A 29 5.69 12.45 7.37
CA GLN A 29 5.27 13.85 7.43
C GLN A 29 3.74 13.96 7.53
N PRO A 30 3.22 15.08 8.04
CA PRO A 30 1.80 15.34 8.05
C PRO A 30 1.17 15.17 6.67
N GLY A 31 0.10 14.39 6.58
CA GLY A 31 -0.60 14.08 5.34
C GLY A 31 -0.27 12.71 4.75
N MET A 32 0.78 12.03 5.23
CA MET A 32 1.21 10.70 4.76
C MET A 32 0.56 9.54 5.52
N CYS A 33 0.03 9.80 6.72
CA CYS A 33 -0.42 8.75 7.62
C CYS A 33 -1.90 8.46 7.46
N PHE A 34 -2.33 7.31 8.00
CA PHE A 34 -3.72 6.89 7.97
C PHE A 34 -4.63 7.92 8.65
N LEU A 35 -5.77 8.21 8.02
CA LEU A 35 -6.77 9.21 8.42
C LEU A 35 -6.29 10.67 8.43
N ASP A 36 -5.08 10.97 7.95
CA ASP A 36 -4.69 12.37 7.75
C ASP A 36 -5.65 13.03 6.74
N ASP A 37 -6.09 14.24 7.05
CA ASP A 37 -7.11 14.96 6.27
C ASP A 37 -6.52 15.98 5.28
N ARG A 38 -5.19 16.00 5.13
CA ARG A 38 -4.45 16.89 4.23
C ARG A 38 -3.52 16.12 3.32
N LEU A 39 -3.25 16.69 2.15
CA LEU A 39 -2.18 16.22 1.28
C LEU A 39 -0.83 16.52 1.93
N TRP A 40 0.16 15.63 1.79
CA TRP A 40 1.53 15.92 2.24
C TRP A 40 2.38 16.62 1.18
N TRP A 41 1.86 16.76 -0.04
CA TRP A 41 2.51 17.42 -1.16
C TRP A 41 1.79 18.71 -1.58
N GLY A 42 2.46 19.50 -2.42
CA GLY A 42 1.93 20.77 -2.93
C GLY A 42 1.62 21.75 -1.80
N GLU A 43 0.45 22.39 -1.87
CA GLU A 43 -0.03 23.36 -0.87
C GLU A 43 -0.69 22.71 0.37
N GLN A 44 -0.54 21.39 0.56
CA GLN A 44 -1.11 20.64 1.68
C GLN A 44 -2.61 20.87 1.88
N LYS A 45 -3.34 20.93 0.77
CA LYS A 45 -4.79 21.15 0.74
C LYS A 45 -5.53 20.06 1.51
N LYS A 46 -6.71 20.39 2.01
CA LYS A 46 -7.62 19.42 2.62
C LYS A 46 -8.03 18.36 1.58
N ARG A 47 -8.02 17.09 1.97
CA ARG A 47 -8.50 15.96 1.17
C ARG A 47 -10.04 15.92 1.17
N ILE A 48 -10.61 15.33 0.11
CA ILE A 48 -12.05 15.07 0.04
C ILE A 48 -12.45 14.00 1.06
N ALA A 49 -11.61 12.97 1.21
CA ALA A 49 -11.73 11.92 2.23
C ALA A 49 -10.40 11.79 3.00
N PRO A 50 -10.42 11.38 4.28
CA PRO A 50 -9.21 11.05 5.03
C PRO A 50 -8.38 9.99 4.31
N HIS A 51 -7.07 10.04 4.50
CA HIS A 51 -6.14 9.15 3.83
C HIS A 51 -6.38 7.67 4.20
N GLU A 52 -6.53 6.81 3.20
CA GLU A 52 -7.01 5.43 3.35
C GLU A 52 -5.93 4.44 3.82
N GLY A 53 -4.68 4.88 3.82
CA GLY A 53 -3.51 4.06 4.13
C GLY A 53 -2.31 4.91 4.51
N ILE A 54 -1.12 4.51 4.05
CA ILE A 54 0.13 5.24 4.26
C ILE A 54 0.88 5.46 2.95
N ASP A 55 1.64 6.55 2.89
CA ASP A 55 2.50 6.87 1.76
C ASP A 55 3.98 6.71 2.15
N LEU A 56 4.70 5.84 1.42
CA LEU A 56 6.14 5.63 1.58
C LEU A 56 6.89 6.42 0.50
N ALA A 57 7.54 7.51 0.87
CA ALA A 57 8.19 8.44 -0.07
C ALA A 57 9.69 8.62 0.17
N TRP A 58 10.16 8.56 1.42
CA TRP A 58 11.57 8.72 1.75
C TRP A 58 11.92 7.99 3.07
N TYR A 59 13.21 7.74 3.27
CA TYR A 59 13.74 6.97 4.39
C TYR A 59 15.06 7.58 4.87
N THR A 60 15.49 7.25 6.07
CA THR A 60 16.89 7.49 6.49
C THR A 60 17.71 6.24 6.29
N ASP A 61 18.97 6.42 5.91
CA ASP A 61 19.94 5.34 5.92
C ASP A 61 20.54 5.07 7.31
N GLN A 62 21.45 4.09 7.40
CA GLN A 62 22.17 3.74 8.62
C GLN A 62 23.05 4.89 9.16
N GLN A 63 23.47 5.82 8.30
CA GLN A 63 24.22 7.03 8.67
C GLN A 63 23.29 8.18 9.10
N GLY A 64 21.97 8.00 9.00
CA GLY A 64 20.96 9.01 9.31
C GLY A 64 20.74 10.03 8.19
N LYS A 65 21.30 9.81 7.00
CA LYS A 65 21.06 10.67 5.84
C LYS A 65 19.72 10.32 5.21
N GLU A 66 18.99 11.36 4.79
CA GLU A 66 17.67 11.22 4.17
C GLU A 66 17.77 10.92 2.67
N HIS A 67 16.92 10.00 2.22
CA HIS A 67 16.87 9.55 0.83
C HIS A 67 15.42 9.50 0.34
N TRP A 68 15.16 10.20 -0.76
CA TRP A 68 13.91 10.06 -1.50
C TRP A 68 13.88 8.75 -2.29
N LEU A 69 12.70 8.15 -2.38
CA LEU A 69 12.41 7.17 -3.42
C LEU A 69 12.44 7.91 -4.76
N ALA A 70 13.55 7.82 -5.47
CA ALA A 70 13.74 8.46 -6.77
C ALA A 70 14.00 7.40 -7.85
N PRO A 71 13.48 7.57 -9.08
CA PRO A 71 13.75 6.65 -10.20
C PRO A 71 15.25 6.47 -10.49
N GLY A 72 16.07 7.48 -10.21
CA GLY A 72 17.52 7.45 -10.43
C GLY A 72 18.32 6.69 -9.37
N HIS A 73 17.76 6.44 -8.18
CA HIS A 73 18.44 5.71 -7.10
C HIS A 73 18.19 4.20 -7.17
N MET A 74 17.21 3.75 -7.96
CA MET A 74 16.85 2.34 -8.12
C MET A 74 16.43 2.06 -9.56
N ILE A 75 17.20 1.24 -10.28
CA ILE A 75 16.83 0.73 -11.61
C ILE A 75 16.47 -0.75 -11.46
N PRO A 76 15.27 -1.22 -11.89
CA PRO A 76 14.24 -0.52 -12.66
C PRO A 76 13.24 0.30 -11.83
N GLY A 77 13.45 0.43 -10.53
CA GLY A 77 12.56 1.07 -9.54
C GLY A 77 12.44 0.19 -8.30
N LEU A 78 11.81 0.69 -7.24
CA LEU A 78 11.53 -0.11 -6.04
C LEU A 78 10.56 -1.24 -6.41
N VAL A 79 11.00 -2.50 -6.28
CA VAL A 79 10.15 -3.66 -6.51
C VAL A 79 9.16 -3.79 -5.35
N VAL A 80 7.87 -3.88 -5.67
CA VAL A 80 6.78 -4.01 -4.69
C VAL A 80 6.28 -5.45 -4.68
N PRO A 81 6.51 -6.20 -3.60
CA PRO A 81 6.03 -7.57 -3.45
C PRO A 81 4.67 -7.65 -2.75
N ALA A 82 3.96 -8.76 -2.96
CA ALA A 82 2.79 -9.09 -2.16
C ALA A 82 3.22 -9.47 -0.72
N ILE A 83 2.67 -8.82 0.30
CA ILE A 83 3.05 -9.12 1.69
C ILE A 83 2.64 -10.53 2.15
N PHE A 84 1.58 -11.09 1.57
CA PHE A 84 1.12 -12.46 1.81
C PHE A 84 0.68 -13.09 0.51
N SER A 85 0.66 -14.42 0.50
CA SER A 85 0.02 -15.17 -0.56
C SER A 85 -1.45 -14.75 -0.69
N GLY A 86 -1.95 -14.76 -1.90
CA GLY A 86 -3.32 -14.37 -2.20
C GLY A 86 -3.57 -14.28 -3.69
N LYS A 87 -4.69 -13.66 -4.03
CA LYS A 87 -5.18 -13.55 -5.39
C LYS A 87 -5.24 -12.09 -5.80
N VAL A 88 -4.69 -11.75 -6.95
CA VAL A 88 -4.89 -10.44 -7.56
C VAL A 88 -6.35 -10.36 -8.00
N VAL A 89 -7.13 -9.49 -7.38
CA VAL A 89 -8.58 -9.42 -7.61
C VAL A 89 -9.02 -8.18 -8.37
N GLN A 90 -8.17 -7.15 -8.43
CA GLN A 90 -8.41 -5.96 -9.21
C GLN A 90 -7.10 -5.30 -9.62
N LEU A 91 -7.08 -4.80 -10.85
CA LEU A 91 -6.10 -3.84 -11.35
C LEU A 91 -6.86 -2.58 -11.74
N HIS A 92 -6.64 -1.50 -11.01
CA HIS A 92 -7.38 -0.25 -11.19
C HIS A 92 -6.43 0.85 -11.64
N GLN A 93 -6.72 1.49 -12.77
CA GLN A 93 -5.94 2.66 -13.21
C GLN A 93 -6.31 3.85 -12.32
N ASP A 94 -5.36 4.33 -11.52
CA ASP A 94 -5.55 5.46 -10.62
C ASP A 94 -4.97 6.76 -11.24
N PHE A 95 -5.03 7.86 -10.50
CA PHE A 95 -4.62 9.17 -11.02
C PHE A 95 -3.10 9.33 -11.16
N LEU A 96 -2.29 8.46 -10.54
CA LEU A 96 -0.82 8.47 -10.67
C LEU A 96 -0.28 7.25 -11.42
N ASN A 97 -0.92 6.09 -11.44
CA ASN A 97 -0.60 5.02 -12.40
C ASN A 97 -1.66 3.90 -12.32
N TRP A 98 -1.30 2.78 -11.69
CA TRP A 98 -2.18 1.67 -11.38
C TRP A 98 -2.11 1.34 -9.91
N SER A 99 -3.18 0.71 -9.45
CA SER A 99 -3.32 0.10 -8.14
C SER A 99 -3.54 -1.39 -8.28
N VAL A 100 -2.80 -2.19 -7.50
CA VAL A 100 -2.94 -3.65 -7.44
C VAL A 100 -3.67 -4.03 -6.15
N TYR A 101 -4.81 -4.69 -6.27
CA TYR A 101 -5.60 -5.17 -5.14
C TYR A 101 -5.41 -6.67 -5.00
N ILE A 102 -4.98 -7.11 -3.82
CA ILE A 102 -4.75 -8.52 -3.52
C ILE A 102 -5.68 -8.93 -2.39
N ARG A 103 -6.50 -9.95 -2.65
CA ARG A 103 -7.32 -10.63 -1.65
C ARG A 103 -6.49 -11.74 -1.02
N HIS A 104 -6.44 -11.77 0.30
CA HIS A 104 -5.76 -12.83 1.05
C HIS A 104 -6.81 -13.75 1.67
N ASP A 105 -6.58 -15.07 1.71
CA ASP A 105 -7.46 -16.01 2.42
C ASP A 105 -7.27 -15.94 3.95
N ARG A 106 -7.43 -14.73 4.47
CA ARG A 106 -7.45 -14.38 5.89
C ARG A 106 -8.79 -13.68 6.15
N PHE A 107 -9.44 -14.09 7.23
CA PHE A 107 -10.80 -13.67 7.54
C PHE A 107 -10.83 -13.09 8.94
N CYS A 108 -11.57 -12.01 9.14
CA CYS A 108 -11.89 -11.54 10.49
C CYS A 108 -13.13 -12.28 11.04
N ARG A 109 -13.49 -12.01 12.30
CA ARG A 109 -14.61 -12.65 13.00
C ARG A 109 -15.95 -12.56 12.24
N ASP A 110 -16.19 -11.45 11.56
CA ASP A 110 -17.44 -11.19 10.84
C ASP A 110 -17.43 -11.72 9.39
N GLY A 111 -16.39 -12.50 9.03
CA GLY A 111 -16.27 -13.14 7.72
C GLY A 111 -15.76 -12.23 6.59
N ALA A 112 -15.47 -10.96 6.89
CA ALA A 112 -14.77 -10.06 5.98
C ALA A 112 -13.36 -10.58 5.67
N VAL A 113 -12.89 -10.30 4.46
CA VAL A 113 -11.65 -10.85 3.91
C VAL A 113 -10.59 -9.76 3.83
N LEU A 114 -9.37 -10.11 4.22
CA LEU A 114 -8.25 -9.18 4.18
C LEU A 114 -7.89 -8.85 2.73
N HIS A 115 -7.76 -7.56 2.44
CA HIS A 115 -7.22 -7.05 1.19
C HIS A 115 -6.04 -6.12 1.47
N THR A 116 -5.04 -6.17 0.59
CA THR A 116 -4.01 -5.14 0.50
C THR A 116 -4.08 -4.46 -0.85
N VAL A 117 -3.75 -3.16 -0.86
CA VAL A 117 -3.73 -2.36 -2.07
C VAL A 117 -2.39 -1.63 -2.15
N TYR A 118 -1.74 -1.76 -3.30
CA TYR A 118 -0.50 -1.06 -3.64
C TYR A 118 -0.82 -0.06 -4.74
N GLY A 119 -0.88 1.23 -4.39
CA GLY A 119 -1.22 2.32 -5.29
C GLY A 119 0.01 2.96 -5.94
N HIS A 120 -0.22 3.61 -7.08
CA HIS A 120 0.80 4.41 -7.80
C HIS A 120 1.98 3.56 -8.29
N VAL A 121 1.69 2.34 -8.70
CA VAL A 121 2.67 1.36 -9.19
C VAL A 121 2.43 1.03 -10.65
N GLN A 122 3.43 0.38 -11.27
CA GLN A 122 3.29 -0.31 -12.53
C GLN A 122 3.24 -1.83 -12.27
N PRO A 123 2.10 -2.52 -12.49
CA PRO A 123 2.01 -3.96 -12.37
C PRO A 123 3.03 -4.64 -13.27
N LYS A 124 3.68 -5.71 -12.79
CA LYS A 124 4.60 -6.49 -13.62
C LYS A 124 3.82 -7.16 -14.75
N LYS A 125 4.46 -7.34 -15.93
CA LYS A 125 3.80 -7.84 -17.16
C LYS A 125 2.99 -9.13 -16.99
N LYS A 126 3.38 -10.01 -16.06
CA LYS A 126 2.70 -11.29 -15.82
C LYS A 126 1.47 -11.16 -14.92
N ILE A 127 1.35 -10.07 -14.17
CA ILE A 127 0.31 -9.84 -13.17
C ILE A 127 -1.01 -9.51 -13.84
N CYS A 128 -2.01 -10.37 -13.64
CA CYS A 128 -3.36 -10.21 -14.16
C CYS A 128 -4.42 -10.52 -13.09
N ILE A 129 -5.64 -10.02 -13.30
CA ILE A 129 -6.78 -10.31 -12.43
C ILE A 129 -7.04 -11.83 -12.45
N GLY A 130 -7.21 -12.42 -11.27
CA GLY A 130 -7.42 -13.83 -11.08
C GLY A 130 -6.14 -14.63 -10.78
N GLN A 131 -4.96 -14.03 -10.94
CA GLN A 131 -3.68 -14.68 -10.67
C GLN A 131 -3.47 -14.88 -9.16
N GLU A 132 -3.03 -16.09 -8.80
CA GLU A 132 -2.48 -16.38 -7.47
C GLU A 132 -1.03 -15.91 -7.40
N VAL A 133 -0.66 -15.27 -6.29
CA VAL A 133 0.68 -14.79 -5.99
C VAL A 133 1.13 -15.31 -4.64
N GLY A 134 2.42 -15.61 -4.50
CA GLY A 134 3.03 -15.95 -3.22
C GLY A 134 3.34 -14.72 -2.37
N GLY A 135 3.40 -14.89 -1.05
CA GLY A 135 4.01 -13.88 -0.17
C GLY A 135 5.48 -13.69 -0.54
N GLY A 136 5.92 -12.44 -0.67
CA GLY A 136 7.25 -12.10 -1.21
C GLY A 136 7.33 -12.06 -2.72
N GLU A 137 6.30 -12.51 -3.45
CA GLU A 137 6.32 -12.48 -4.91
C GLU A 137 6.23 -11.04 -5.42
N PRO A 138 7.13 -10.61 -6.32
CA PRO A 138 7.04 -9.29 -6.93
C PRO A 138 5.78 -9.10 -7.78
N VAL A 139 4.93 -8.15 -7.42
CA VAL A 139 3.68 -7.86 -8.15
C VAL A 139 3.73 -6.56 -8.95
N ALA A 140 4.57 -5.62 -8.53
CA ALA A 140 4.67 -4.34 -9.23
C ALA A 140 6.07 -3.73 -9.08
N VAL A 141 6.27 -2.62 -9.74
CA VAL A 141 7.39 -1.71 -9.51
C VAL A 141 6.82 -0.32 -9.23
N LEU A 142 7.41 0.37 -8.27
CA LEU A 142 7.11 1.79 -8.05
C LEU A 142 7.50 2.56 -9.31
N ALA A 143 6.58 3.35 -9.85
CA ALA A 143 6.76 4.00 -11.15
C ALA A 143 6.28 5.44 -11.09
N ALA A 144 7.11 6.36 -11.59
CA ALA A 144 6.73 7.75 -11.71
C ALA A 144 5.70 7.96 -12.82
N TYR A 145 4.74 8.84 -12.58
CA TYR A 145 3.84 9.34 -13.62
C TYR A 145 4.46 10.55 -14.31
N PRO A 146 4.77 10.50 -15.61
CA PRO A 146 5.55 11.56 -16.28
C PRO A 146 4.93 12.97 -16.21
N ARG A 147 3.63 13.09 -15.95
CA ARG A 147 2.91 14.38 -15.93
C ARG A 147 2.42 14.79 -14.54
N SER A 148 2.77 14.03 -13.51
CA SER A 148 2.35 14.36 -12.15
C SER A 148 3.40 15.24 -11.47
N THR A 149 2.92 16.23 -10.72
CA THR A 149 3.73 17.01 -9.77
C THR A 149 3.76 16.37 -8.38
N VAL A 150 3.01 15.27 -8.19
CA VAL A 150 3.01 14.52 -6.93
C VAL A 150 4.32 13.76 -6.83
N PRO A 151 5.07 13.90 -5.71
CA PRO A 151 6.34 13.19 -5.55
C PRO A 151 6.12 11.67 -5.60
N LEU A 152 7.13 10.93 -6.06
CA LEU A 152 7.06 9.47 -6.17
C LEU A 152 6.93 8.84 -4.77
N HIS A 153 5.92 7.99 -4.60
CA HIS A 153 5.68 7.26 -3.34
C HIS A 153 4.87 5.98 -3.60
N LEU A 154 5.06 5.00 -2.73
CA LEU A 154 4.18 3.84 -2.67
C LEU A 154 3.04 4.14 -1.70
N HIS A 155 1.82 4.16 -2.21
CA HIS A 155 0.63 4.17 -1.37
C HIS A 155 0.27 2.73 -0.96
N PHE A 156 0.11 2.47 0.33
CA PHE A 156 -0.22 1.15 0.86
C PHE A 156 -1.44 1.20 1.78
N THR A 157 -2.48 0.45 1.41
CA THR A 157 -3.72 0.32 2.17
C THR A 157 -3.94 -1.12 2.59
N VAL A 158 -4.50 -1.31 3.80
CA VAL A 158 -4.95 -2.60 4.32
C VAL A 158 -6.42 -2.47 4.71
N ALA A 159 -7.26 -3.43 4.32
CA ALA A 159 -8.69 -3.37 4.57
C ALA A 159 -9.31 -4.74 4.85
N TRP A 160 -10.31 -4.77 5.74
CA TRP A 160 -11.30 -5.85 5.77
C TRP A 160 -12.44 -5.52 4.81
N VAL A 161 -12.64 -6.37 3.81
CA VAL A 161 -13.69 -6.21 2.80
C VAL A 161 -14.73 -7.33 2.96
N PRO A 162 -16.01 -7.02 3.21
CA PRO A 162 -17.08 -8.01 3.25
C PRO A 162 -17.16 -8.85 1.97
N LYS A 163 -17.44 -10.15 2.10
CA LYS A 163 -17.61 -11.05 0.94
C LYS A 163 -18.77 -10.65 0.02
N SER A 164 -19.73 -9.88 0.52
CA SER A 164 -20.84 -9.33 -0.24
C SER A 164 -20.39 -8.27 -1.26
N ILE A 165 -19.23 -7.64 -1.07
CA ILE A 165 -18.67 -6.65 -1.99
C ILE A 165 -17.88 -7.38 -3.09
N PRO A 166 -18.29 -7.32 -4.36
CA PRO A 166 -17.55 -7.95 -5.45
C PRO A 166 -16.19 -7.29 -5.64
N SER A 167 -15.11 -8.07 -5.63
CA SER A 167 -13.75 -7.51 -5.74
C SER A 167 -13.51 -6.71 -7.03
N ARG A 168 -14.21 -7.05 -8.12
CA ARG A 168 -14.16 -6.29 -9.40
C ARG A 168 -14.68 -4.85 -9.31
N GLN A 169 -15.44 -4.52 -8.27
CA GLN A 169 -15.95 -3.17 -8.04
C GLN A 169 -14.98 -2.34 -7.18
N LEU A 170 -13.97 -2.97 -6.56
CA LEU A 170 -13.00 -2.26 -5.71
C LEU A 170 -12.27 -1.19 -6.52
N ASN A 171 -12.24 0.00 -5.95
CA ASN A 171 -11.50 1.18 -6.40
C ASN A 171 -11.34 2.12 -5.18
N TRP A 172 -10.59 3.21 -5.35
CA TRP A 172 -10.32 4.17 -4.27
C TRP A 172 -11.59 4.83 -3.70
N GLN A 173 -12.58 5.10 -4.55
CA GLN A 173 -13.86 5.66 -4.11
C GLN A 173 -14.61 4.69 -3.20
N MET A 174 -14.68 3.40 -3.55
CA MET A 174 -15.33 2.40 -2.70
C MET A 174 -14.60 2.24 -1.37
N LEU A 175 -13.26 2.27 -1.35
CA LEU A 175 -12.49 2.17 -0.11
C LEU A 175 -12.77 3.34 0.85
N SER A 176 -12.91 4.56 0.33
CA SER A 176 -13.14 5.76 1.14
C SER A 176 -14.60 5.98 1.54
N GLU A 177 -15.56 5.65 0.67
CA GLU A 177 -16.97 5.99 0.88
C GLU A 177 -17.81 4.84 1.45
N ASN A 178 -17.40 3.58 1.26
CA ASN A 178 -18.19 2.43 1.69
C ASN A 178 -17.93 2.06 3.15
N ARG A 179 -18.88 2.42 4.03
CA ARG A 179 -18.83 2.15 5.48
C ARG A 179 -18.78 0.67 5.87
N GLN A 180 -19.06 -0.26 4.95
CA GLN A 180 -18.92 -1.69 5.22
C GLN A 180 -17.47 -2.18 5.10
N ILE A 181 -16.60 -1.41 4.41
CA ILE A 181 -15.17 -1.68 4.34
C ILE A 181 -14.51 -1.06 5.57
N ILE A 182 -13.71 -1.84 6.28
CA ILE A 182 -12.96 -1.37 7.45
C ILE A 182 -11.50 -1.19 7.02
N LEU A 183 -11.08 0.06 6.89
CA LEU A 183 -9.68 0.41 6.66
C LEU A 183 -8.90 0.26 7.97
N LEU A 184 -7.71 -0.33 7.87
CA LEU A 184 -6.84 -0.60 9.01
C LEU A 184 -5.63 0.31 8.94
N ASP A 185 -5.19 0.81 10.10
CA ASP A 185 -3.98 1.61 10.21
C ASP A 185 -2.73 0.74 9.93
N PRO A 186 -2.01 0.96 8.82
CA PRO A 186 -0.84 0.15 8.49
C PRO A 186 0.33 0.28 9.49
N LEU A 187 0.36 1.35 10.29
CA LEU A 187 1.39 1.58 11.31
C LEU A 187 1.10 0.82 12.60
N LYS A 188 -0.14 0.40 12.85
CA LYS A 188 -0.53 -0.32 14.07
C LYS A 188 -0.24 -1.81 13.99
N THR A 189 -0.05 -2.39 15.17
CA THR A 189 0.10 -3.83 15.37
C THR A 189 -1.26 -4.43 15.77
N GLY A 190 -1.56 -5.66 15.36
CA GLY A 190 -2.56 -6.48 16.07
C GLY A 190 -4.02 -6.42 15.60
N GLU A 191 -4.37 -5.82 14.47
CA GLU A 191 -5.76 -5.85 13.95
C GLU A 191 -6.09 -7.11 13.11
N TRP A 192 -5.36 -8.20 13.33
CA TRP A 192 -5.54 -9.47 12.60
C TRP A 192 -6.79 -10.25 13.01
N SER A 193 -7.20 -10.10 14.26
CA SER A 193 -8.27 -10.88 14.90
C SER A 193 -9.42 -10.04 15.45
N ASN A 194 -9.24 -8.71 15.55
CA ASN A 194 -10.20 -7.83 16.21
C ASN A 194 -11.15 -7.18 15.19
N CYS A 195 -12.01 -7.99 14.56
CA CYS A 195 -13.32 -7.47 14.19
C CYS A 195 -14.14 -7.43 15.48
N CYS A 196 -14.23 -6.25 16.09
CA CYS A 196 -15.21 -5.94 17.12
C CYS A 196 -15.64 -4.47 17.03
N ARG A 197 -16.90 -4.33 16.58
CA ARG A 197 -17.88 -3.26 16.79
C ARG A 197 -17.75 -2.00 15.92
N MET A 198 -18.65 -1.91 14.93
CA MET A 198 -19.16 -0.61 14.48
C MET A 198 -19.77 0.14 15.70
N PRO A 199 -19.68 1.48 15.74
CA PRO A 199 -20.36 2.28 16.77
C PRO A 199 -21.88 2.10 16.74
#